data_AF-A0A134B569-F1
#
_entry.id   AF-A0A134B569-F1
#
_cell.length_a   1.000
_cell.length_b   1.000
_cell.length_c   1.000
_cell.angle_alpha   90.00
_cell.angle_beta   90.00
_cell.angle_gamma   90.00
#
_symmetry.space_group_name_H-M   'P 1'
#
loop_
_entity.id
_entity.type
_entity.pdbx_description
1 polymer ?
#
loop_
_entity_poly.entity_id
_entity_poly.type
_entity_poly.pdbx_seq_one_letter_code
_entity_poly.pdbx_strand_id
1 'polypeptide(L)'
;MKLLGEFNPSLQNKCYAHPVRCVYGKAPTLAAVRRDYGEQVAVDWLVIELNDYQDFVGVKEEGKTTFDVINELSKMILGRYYYLKLSEMMLFFQKLKYGDYGEMYGRVDAVRILRALKLFITDRNEIIDKHEQEESSKKRIEAKKNAISYQEYLARKNKTQYKAI
;
A
#
# COMPACT_ATOMS: atom_id res chain seq x y z
N MET A 1 -8.73 20.16 -7.27
CA MET A 1 -7.64 19.32 -7.81
C MET A 1 -8.09 17.86 -7.82
N LYS A 2 -8.00 17.15 -8.96
CA LYS A 2 -8.55 15.78 -9.12
C LYS A 2 -7.97 14.76 -8.12
N LEU A 3 -6.68 14.91 -7.76
CA LEU A 3 -5.98 14.03 -6.82
C LEU A 3 -6.64 13.97 -5.43
N LEU A 4 -7.01 15.11 -4.84
CA LEU A 4 -7.63 15.16 -3.50
C LEU A 4 -9.04 14.56 -3.48
N GLY A 5 -9.76 14.57 -4.60
CA GLY A 5 -11.04 13.88 -4.71
C GLY A 5 -10.90 12.35 -4.74
N GLU A 6 -9.79 11.84 -5.27
CA GLU A 6 -9.54 10.41 -5.46
C GLU A 6 -8.74 9.76 -4.34
N PHE A 7 -7.90 10.53 -3.64
CA PHE A 7 -7.03 10.06 -2.55
C PHE A 7 -7.17 11.02 -1.38
N ASN A 8 -7.95 10.61 -0.38
CA ASN A 8 -8.21 11.40 0.82
C ASN A 8 -8.62 10.48 1.99
N PRO A 9 -8.64 11.00 3.22
CA PRO A 9 -8.87 10.19 4.41
C PRO A 9 -10.18 9.38 4.42
N SER A 10 -11.23 9.84 3.75
CA SER A 10 -12.52 9.12 3.70
C SER A 10 -12.44 7.76 3.00
N LEU A 11 -11.34 7.47 2.29
CA LEU A 11 -11.11 6.23 1.57
C LEU A 11 -10.15 5.27 2.30
N GLN A 12 -9.57 5.68 3.44
CA GLN A 12 -8.64 4.87 4.23
C GLN A 12 -9.23 3.50 4.63
N ASN A 13 -10.51 3.46 5.01
CA ASN A 13 -11.21 2.23 5.34
C ASN A 13 -11.29 1.24 4.15
N LYS A 14 -11.49 1.74 2.93
CA LYS A 14 -11.51 0.95 1.70
C LYS A 14 -10.12 0.41 1.37
N CYS A 15 -9.07 1.20 1.65
CA CYS A 15 -7.69 0.75 1.51
C CYS A 15 -7.38 -0.42 2.45
N TYR A 16 -7.82 -0.34 3.71
CA TYR A 16 -7.69 -1.43 4.67
C TYR A 16 -8.46 -2.71 4.27
N ALA A 17 -9.65 -2.58 3.68
CA ALA A 17 -10.38 -3.72 3.15
C ALA A 17 -9.69 -4.41 1.96
N HIS A 18 -8.79 -3.70 1.26
CA HIS A 18 -8.14 -4.19 0.04
C HIS A 18 -6.62 -3.92 0.01
N PRO A 19 -5.84 -4.52 0.94
CA PRO A 19 -4.42 -4.20 1.10
C PRO A 19 -3.58 -4.57 -0.13
N VAL A 20 -3.84 -5.72 -0.76
CA VAL A 20 -3.13 -6.14 -2.00
C VAL A 20 -3.35 -5.12 -3.14
N ARG A 21 -4.57 -4.60 -3.28
CA ARG A 21 -4.87 -3.56 -4.28
C ARG A 21 -4.14 -2.26 -3.99
N CYS A 22 -3.88 -1.94 -2.73
CA CYS A 22 -3.11 -0.75 -2.37
C CYS A 22 -1.66 -0.86 -2.84
N VAL A 23 -1.06 -2.05 -2.72
CA VAL A 23 0.34 -2.29 -3.10
C VAL A 23 0.51 -2.49 -4.61
N TYR A 24 -0.34 -3.27 -5.26
CA TYR A 24 -0.22 -3.61 -6.69
C TYR A 24 -1.07 -2.72 -7.62
N GLY A 25 -1.90 -1.84 -7.05
CA GLY A 25 -2.75 -0.93 -7.81
C GLY A 25 -1.97 0.19 -8.52
N LYS A 26 -2.73 0.97 -9.28
CA LYS A 26 -2.21 2.06 -10.15
C LYS A 26 -2.20 3.44 -9.48
N ALA A 27 -2.37 3.50 -8.16
CA ALA A 27 -2.28 4.78 -7.45
C ALA A 27 -0.88 5.40 -7.65
N PRO A 28 -0.76 6.73 -7.75
CA PRO A 28 0.53 7.37 -7.90
C PRO A 28 1.36 7.23 -6.63
N THR A 29 2.68 7.16 -6.78
CA THR A 29 3.62 7.30 -5.66
C THR A 29 3.74 8.74 -5.21
N LEU A 30 4.18 8.96 -3.97
CA LEU A 30 4.51 10.31 -3.49
C LEU A 30 5.53 11.01 -4.41
N ALA A 31 6.51 10.28 -4.95
CA ALA A 31 7.44 10.79 -5.97
C ALA A 31 6.74 11.18 -7.28
N ALA A 32 5.77 10.39 -7.75
CA ALA A 32 4.99 10.73 -8.94
C ALA A 32 4.14 11.98 -8.69
N VAL A 33 3.51 12.09 -7.52
CA VAL A 33 2.77 13.31 -7.14
C VAL A 33 3.68 14.53 -7.11
N ARG A 34 4.85 14.43 -6.45
CA ARG A 34 5.85 15.50 -6.41
C ARG A 34 6.29 15.93 -7.80
N ARG A 35 6.53 14.97 -8.71
CA ARG A 35 6.98 15.25 -10.08
C ARG A 35 5.87 15.91 -10.91
N ASP A 36 4.65 15.39 -10.84
CA ASP A 36 3.57 15.74 -11.77
C ASP A 36 2.73 16.94 -11.28
N TYR A 37 2.69 17.18 -9.97
CA TYR A 37 1.89 18.25 -9.34
C TYR A 37 2.72 19.21 -8.46
N GLY A 38 4.01 18.93 -8.25
CA GLY A 38 4.91 19.75 -7.43
C GLY A 38 5.06 19.25 -6.00
N GLU A 39 6.17 19.63 -5.36
CA GLU A 39 6.51 19.20 -4.00
C GLU A 39 5.50 19.67 -2.96
N GLN A 40 5.06 20.93 -3.03
CA GLN A 40 4.08 21.49 -2.11
C GLN A 40 2.79 20.68 -2.11
N VAL A 41 2.32 20.21 -3.27
CA VAL A 41 1.11 19.38 -3.38
C VAL A 41 1.28 18.04 -2.68
N ALA A 42 2.44 17.39 -2.81
CA ALA A 42 2.71 16.13 -2.12
C ALA A 42 2.80 16.33 -0.59
N VAL A 43 3.40 17.43 -0.15
CA VAL A 43 3.49 17.82 1.27
C VAL A 43 2.11 18.13 1.83
N ASP A 44 1.31 18.96 1.16
CA ASP A 44 -0.05 19.33 1.59
C ASP A 44 -0.95 18.09 1.70
N TRP A 45 -0.81 17.14 0.77
CA TRP A 45 -1.53 15.87 0.84
C TRP A 45 -1.18 15.07 2.11
N LEU A 46 0.11 14.99 2.46
CA LEU A 46 0.56 14.33 3.70
C LEU A 46 0.10 15.07 4.96
N VAL A 47 0.09 16.41 4.93
CA VAL A 47 -0.43 17.26 6.00
C VAL A 47 -1.91 16.95 6.25
N ILE A 48 -2.71 16.78 5.20
CA ILE A 48 -4.13 16.40 5.31
C ILE A 48 -4.31 15.06 6.02
N GLU A 49 -3.56 14.04 5.61
CA GLU A 49 -3.64 12.70 6.23
C GLU A 49 -3.17 12.70 7.70
N LEU A 50 -2.12 13.46 8.03
CA LEU A 50 -1.61 13.59 9.39
C LEU A 50 -2.58 14.35 10.31
N ASN A 51 -3.23 15.41 9.79
CA ASN A 51 -4.24 16.15 10.54
C ASN A 51 -5.50 15.31 10.76
N ASP A 52 -5.93 14.54 9.77
CA ASP A 52 -7.04 13.60 9.95
C ASP A 52 -6.71 12.54 11.03
N TYR A 53 -5.48 12.03 11.08
CA TYR A 53 -5.06 11.16 12.16
C TYR A 53 -5.05 11.89 13.52
N GLN A 54 -4.56 13.12 13.56
CA GLN A 54 -4.57 13.94 14.77
C GLN A 54 -5.99 14.17 15.32
N ASP A 55 -6.94 14.45 14.42
CA ASP A 55 -8.35 14.63 14.77
C ASP A 55 -8.95 13.33 15.29
N PHE A 56 -8.60 12.19 14.70
CA PHE A 56 -9.04 10.87 15.17
C PHE A 56 -8.59 10.55 16.60
N VAL A 57 -7.37 10.92 16.99
CA VAL A 57 -6.85 10.67 18.34
C VAL A 57 -7.60 11.51 19.41
N GLY A 58 -8.42 12.48 19.01
CA GLY A 58 -9.29 13.22 19.94
C GLY A 58 -8.54 14.21 20.82
N VAL A 59 -7.38 14.69 20.35
CA VAL A 59 -6.59 15.70 21.06
C VAL A 59 -7.31 17.04 20.97
N LYS A 60 -7.51 17.72 22.11
CA LYS A 60 -8.02 19.10 22.12
C LYS A 60 -7.12 19.99 21.26
N GLU A 61 -7.69 21.03 20.64
CA GLU A 61 -6.95 21.95 19.75
C GLU A 61 -5.61 22.43 20.35
N GLU A 62 -5.60 22.76 21.65
CA GLU A 62 -4.41 23.22 22.39
C GLU A 62 -3.29 22.19 22.50
N GLY A 63 -3.62 20.90 22.40
CA GLY A 63 -2.68 19.78 22.46
C GLY A 63 -2.24 19.27 21.09
N LYS A 64 -2.85 19.78 20.00
CA LYS A 64 -2.49 19.39 18.64
C LYS A 64 -1.05 19.78 18.32
N THR A 65 -0.38 18.89 17.62
CA THR A 65 0.93 19.14 17.03
C THR A 65 0.81 20.29 16.03
N THR A 66 1.74 21.25 16.13
CA THR A 66 1.70 22.48 15.35
C THR A 66 1.85 22.19 13.85
N PHE A 67 1.34 23.11 13.02
CA PHE A 67 1.47 23.02 11.58
C PHE A 67 2.94 22.87 11.14
N ASP A 68 3.87 23.63 11.74
CA ASP A 68 5.29 23.54 11.39
C ASP A 68 5.87 22.13 11.60
N VAL A 69 5.50 21.48 12.70
CA VAL A 69 5.95 20.11 12.99
C VAL A 69 5.30 19.11 12.03
N ILE A 70 4.00 19.26 11.72
CA ILE A 70 3.30 18.41 10.75
C ILE A 70 3.88 18.59 9.34
N ASN A 71 4.20 19.82 8.95
CA ASN A 71 4.81 20.16 7.67
C ASN A 71 6.22 19.57 7.55
N GLU A 72 7.04 19.69 8.59
CA GLU A 72 8.38 19.09 8.61
C GLU A 72 8.30 17.57 8.58
N LEU A 73 7.41 16.95 9.37
CA LEU A 73 7.16 15.51 9.31
C LEU A 73 6.71 15.07 7.91
N SER A 74 5.85 15.83 7.26
CA SER A 74 5.40 15.56 5.89
C SER A 74 6.55 15.56 4.89
N LYS A 75 7.47 16.54 4.99
CA LYS A 75 8.70 16.58 4.18
C LYS A 75 9.61 15.40 4.46
N MET A 76 9.76 15.00 5.73
CA MET A 76 10.55 13.81 6.11
C MET A 76 9.96 12.52 5.52
N ILE A 77 8.63 12.37 5.58
CA ILE A 77 7.92 11.23 4.99
C ILE A 77 8.10 11.23 3.47
N LEU A 78 7.89 12.38 2.81
CA LEU A 78 8.10 12.52 1.38
C LEU A 78 9.55 12.18 0.99
N GLY A 79 10.55 12.66 1.74
CA GLY A 79 11.96 12.41 1.44
C GLY A 79 12.37 10.95 1.62
N ARG A 80 11.87 10.27 2.66
CA ARG A 80 12.28 8.90 3.01
C ARG A 80 11.44 7.81 2.37
N TYR A 81 10.15 8.06 2.17
CA TYR A 81 9.16 7.09 1.72
C TYR A 81 8.51 7.50 0.39
N TYR A 82 9.21 8.30 -0.43
CA TYR A 82 8.72 8.79 -1.73
C TYR A 82 8.18 7.71 -2.67
N TYR A 83 8.63 6.46 -2.51
CA TYR A 83 8.24 5.32 -3.35
C TYR A 83 6.88 4.72 -2.98
N LEU A 84 6.32 5.06 -1.80
CA LEU A 84 5.00 4.59 -1.40
C LEU A 84 3.90 5.25 -2.23
N LYS A 85 2.90 4.46 -2.62
CA LYS A 85 1.67 4.97 -3.25
C LYS A 85 0.79 5.69 -2.24
N LEU A 86 -0.03 6.61 -2.74
CA LEU A 86 -1.06 7.25 -1.93
C LEU A 86 -2.00 6.20 -1.30
N SER A 87 -2.33 5.13 -2.03
CA SER A 87 -3.10 4.00 -1.49
C SER A 87 -2.38 3.23 -0.39
N GLU A 88 -1.05 3.09 -0.47
CA GLU A 88 -0.23 2.46 0.59
C GLU A 88 -0.18 3.37 1.82
N MET A 89 -0.06 4.69 1.65
CA MET A 89 -0.12 5.66 2.74
C MET A 89 -1.49 5.69 3.44
N MET A 90 -2.59 5.66 2.69
CA MET A 90 -3.93 5.57 3.28
C MET A 90 -4.16 4.24 4.01
N LEU A 91 -3.63 3.12 3.49
CA LEU A 91 -3.62 1.84 4.21
C LEU A 91 -2.84 1.97 5.53
N PHE A 92 -1.66 2.60 5.50
CA PHE A 92 -0.85 2.88 6.69
C PHE A 92 -1.64 3.68 7.73
N PHE A 93 -2.27 4.79 7.35
CA PHE A 93 -3.03 5.62 8.29
C PHE A 93 -4.24 4.87 8.87
N GLN A 94 -4.93 4.04 8.09
CA GLN A 94 -6.02 3.22 8.62
C GLN A 94 -5.54 2.20 9.66
N LYS A 95 -4.44 1.50 9.37
CA LYS A 95 -3.79 0.57 10.31
C LYS A 95 -3.30 1.28 11.57
N LEU A 96 -2.75 2.48 11.39
CA LEU A 96 -2.31 3.31 12.50
C LEU A 96 -3.49 3.68 13.42
N LYS A 97 -4.65 4.04 12.86
CA LYS A 97 -5.88 4.30 13.64
C LYS A 97 -6.38 3.07 14.40
N TYR A 98 -6.10 1.86 13.92
CA TYR A 98 -6.40 0.62 14.64
C TYR A 98 -5.38 0.26 15.73
N GLY A 99 -4.27 0.98 15.82
CA GLY A 99 -3.22 0.73 16.81
C GLY A 99 -2.24 -0.38 16.42
N ASP A 100 -2.24 -0.81 15.15
CA ASP A 100 -1.37 -1.89 14.64
C ASP A 100 0.13 -1.61 14.86
N TYR A 101 0.51 -0.34 15.07
CA TYR A 101 1.89 0.12 15.25
C TYR A 101 2.20 0.64 16.65
N GLY A 102 1.37 0.28 17.62
CA GLY A 102 1.52 0.66 19.02
C GLY A 102 0.80 1.95 19.38
N GLU A 103 0.89 2.30 20.67
CA GLU A 103 0.06 3.34 21.27
C GLU A 103 0.61 4.76 21.02
N MET A 104 -0.28 5.64 20.54
CA MET A 104 0.00 7.07 20.44
C MET A 104 -0.76 7.82 21.53
N TYR A 105 -0.08 8.04 22.65
CA TYR A 105 -0.62 8.80 23.77
C TYR A 105 -0.57 10.31 23.50
N GLY A 106 -1.72 10.98 23.63
CA GLY A 106 -1.81 12.43 23.86
C GLY A 106 -1.67 13.35 22.65
N ARG A 107 -0.74 13.11 21.72
CA ARG A 107 -0.54 13.93 20.49
C ARG A 107 0.20 13.19 19.38
N VAL A 108 0.16 13.74 18.16
CA VAL A 108 0.96 13.23 17.04
C VAL A 108 2.45 13.45 17.33
N ASP A 109 3.17 12.36 17.58
CA ASP A 109 4.61 12.34 17.78
C ASP A 109 5.30 11.92 16.47
N ALA A 110 6.06 12.84 15.88
CA ALA A 110 6.78 12.62 14.62
C ALA A 110 7.71 11.39 14.66
N VAL A 111 8.40 11.15 15.79
CA VAL A 111 9.29 10.00 15.95
C VAL A 111 8.48 8.70 15.97
N ARG A 112 7.32 8.70 16.64
CA ARG A 112 6.43 7.53 16.64
C ARG A 112 5.83 7.26 15.27
N ILE A 113 5.41 8.29 14.54
CA ILE A 113 4.89 8.13 13.17
C ILE A 113 5.96 7.52 12.26
N LEU A 114 7.20 8.00 12.34
CA LEU A 114 8.31 7.46 11.54
C LEU A 114 8.67 6.02 11.92
N ARG A 115 8.55 5.65 13.21
CA ARG A 115 8.69 4.26 13.67
C ARG A 115 7.55 3.38 13.16
N ALA A 116 6.32 3.87 13.22
CA ALA A 116 5.15 3.18 12.70
C ALA A 116 5.27 2.94 11.18
N LEU A 117 5.76 3.92 10.43
CA LEU A 117 6.06 3.75 9.00
C LEU A 117 7.10 2.66 8.75
N LYS A 118 8.14 2.56 9.60
CA LYS A 118 9.12 1.48 9.50
C LYS A 118 8.47 0.10 9.70
N LEU A 119 7.54 -0.02 10.66
CA LEU A 119 6.77 -1.25 10.86
C LEU A 119 5.86 -1.54 9.67
N PHE A 120 5.21 -0.51 9.12
CA PHE A 120 4.39 -0.66 7.91
C PHE A 120 5.19 -1.15 6.70
N ILE A 121 6.48 -0.84 6.58
CA ILE A 121 7.31 -1.43 5.51
C ILE A 121 7.43 -2.95 5.68
N THR A 122 7.51 -3.45 6.91
CA THR A 122 7.47 -4.90 7.18
C THR A 122 6.12 -5.48 6.76
N ASP A 123 5.01 -4.90 7.22
CA ASP A 123 3.66 -5.31 6.83
C ASP A 123 3.45 -5.32 5.31
N ARG A 124 3.99 -4.30 4.63
CA ARG A 124 3.93 -4.18 3.18
C ARG A 124 4.63 -5.35 2.51
N ASN A 125 5.80 -5.76 3.01
CA ASN A 125 6.52 -6.91 2.46
C ASN A 125 5.75 -8.21 2.71
N GLU A 126 5.11 -8.37 3.87
CA GLU A 126 4.25 -9.53 4.12
C GLU A 126 3.05 -9.60 3.18
N ILE A 127 2.43 -8.45 2.85
CA ILE A 127 1.36 -8.38 1.85
C ILE A 127 1.86 -8.84 0.48
N ILE A 128 3.08 -8.43 0.10
CA ILE A 128 3.72 -8.83 -1.16
C ILE A 128 3.99 -10.33 -1.17
N ASP A 129 4.70 -10.83 -0.15
CA ASP A 129 5.10 -12.23 -0.04
C ASP A 129 3.89 -13.16 -0.09
N LYS A 130 2.84 -12.84 0.66
CA LYS A 130 1.59 -13.62 0.67
C LYS A 130 0.94 -13.63 -0.71
N HIS A 131 0.86 -12.48 -1.37
CA HIS A 131 0.27 -12.41 -2.71
C HIS A 131 1.08 -13.20 -3.75
N GLU A 132 2.41 -13.10 -3.72
CA GLU A 132 3.29 -13.84 -4.63
C GLU A 132 3.21 -15.36 -4.41
N GLN A 133 3.10 -15.80 -3.17
CA GLN A 133 2.89 -17.21 -2.83
C GLN A 133 1.54 -17.74 -3.34
N GLU A 134 0.46 -16.95 -3.19
CA GLU A 134 -0.86 -17.29 -3.71
C GLU A 134 -0.85 -17.38 -5.25
N GLU A 135 -0.27 -16.40 -5.94
CA GLU A 135 -0.17 -16.41 -7.41
C GLU A 135 0.69 -17.56 -7.92
N SER A 136 1.80 -17.85 -7.26
CA SER A 136 2.65 -19.00 -7.59
C SER A 136 1.92 -20.32 -7.40
N SER A 137 1.14 -20.45 -6.33
CA SER A 137 0.34 -21.65 -6.05
C SER A 137 -0.77 -21.85 -7.10
N LYS A 138 -1.46 -20.77 -7.50
CA LYS A 138 -2.45 -20.81 -8.58
C LYS A 138 -1.81 -21.24 -9.91
N LYS A 139 -0.66 -20.67 -10.27
CA LYS A 139 0.09 -21.06 -11.48
C LYS A 139 0.50 -22.54 -11.45
N ARG A 140 0.95 -23.05 -10.29
CA ARG A 140 1.29 -24.48 -10.11
C ARG A 140 0.07 -25.39 -10.27
N ILE A 141 -1.08 -25.02 -9.71
CA ILE A 141 -2.32 -25.78 -9.86
C ILE A 141 -2.76 -25.79 -11.32
N GLU A 142 -2.74 -24.65 -12.00
CA GLU A 142 -3.13 -24.53 -13.40
C GLU A 142 -2.20 -25.31 -14.33
N ALA A 143 -0.88 -25.23 -14.11
CA ALA A 143 0.08 -26.03 -14.86
C ALA A 143 -0.15 -27.55 -14.69
N LYS A 144 -0.57 -27.99 -13.49
CA LYS A 144 -0.93 -29.40 -13.24
C LYS A 144 -2.18 -29.84 -14.00
N LYS A 145 -3.17 -28.96 -14.20
CA LYS A 145 -4.38 -29.31 -14.97
C LYS A 145 -4.06 -29.67 -16.43
N ASN A 146 -3.06 -29.00 -17.00
CA ASN A 146 -2.62 -29.23 -18.39
C ASN A 146 -1.46 -30.23 -18.51
N ALA A 147 -1.01 -30.81 -17.39
CA ALA A 147 0.07 -31.79 -17.39
C ALA A 147 -0.48 -33.15 -17.88
N ILE A 148 0.12 -33.66 -18.95
CA ILE A 148 -0.11 -35.02 -19.43
C ILE A 148 1.09 -35.90 -19.08
N SER A 149 0.84 -37.19 -18.83
CA SER A 149 1.94 -38.13 -18.64
C SER A 149 2.77 -38.28 -19.91
N TYR A 150 4.06 -38.63 -19.78
CA TYR A 150 4.92 -38.87 -20.95
C TYR A 150 4.36 -39.99 -21.86
N GLN A 151 3.74 -41.01 -21.24
CA GLN A 151 3.07 -42.09 -21.97
C GLN A 151 1.86 -41.59 -22.76
N GLU A 152 1.01 -40.74 -22.18
CA GLU A 152 -0.10 -40.11 -22.92
C GLU A 152 0.38 -39.19 -24.04
N TYR A 153 1.48 -38.47 -23.83
CA TYR A 153 2.11 -37.66 -24.87
C TYR A 153 2.52 -38.52 -26.07
N LEU A 154 3.23 -39.64 -25.82
CA LEU A 154 3.63 -40.59 -26.86
C LEU A 154 2.42 -41.19 -27.59
N ALA A 155 1.37 -41.59 -26.86
CA ALA A 155 0.15 -42.13 -27.44
C ALA A 155 -0.59 -41.12 -28.34
N ARG A 156 -0.64 -39.84 -27.94
CA ARG A 156 -1.21 -38.76 -28.76
C ARG A 156 -0.38 -38.50 -30.01
N LYS A 157 0.95 -38.45 -29.89
CA LYS A 157 1.87 -38.26 -31.03
C LYS A 157 1.70 -39.35 -32.09
N ASN A 158 1.65 -40.61 -31.66
CA ASN A 158 1.48 -41.74 -32.57
C ASN A 158 0.11 -41.70 -33.28
N LYS A 159 -0.99 -41.42 -32.55
CA LYS A 159 -2.34 -41.31 -33.15
C LYS A 159 -2.46 -40.20 -34.20
N THR A 160 -1.78 -39.07 -34.01
CA THR A 160 -1.78 -37.98 -34.99
C THR A 160 -1.02 -38.37 -36.26
N GLN A 161 0.05 -39.17 -36.13
CA GLN A 161 0.86 -39.64 -37.24
C GLN A 161 0.11 -40.63 -38.15
N TYR A 162 -0.76 -41.48 -37.57
CA TYR A 162 -1.60 -42.42 -38.32
C TYR A 162 -2.83 -41.79 -38.99
N LYS A 163 -3.25 -40.59 -38.59
CA LYS A 163 -4.36 -39.84 -39.22
C LYS A 163 -3.92 -39.00 -40.43
N ALA A 164 -2.62 -38.87 -40.65
CA ALA A 164 -2.03 -38.08 -41.73
C ALA A 164 -1.59 -38.92 -42.94
N ILE A 165 -1.98 -40.19 -42.97
CA ILE A 165 -1.76 -41.19 -44.04
C ILE A 165 -3.14 -41.58 -44.57
#